data_AF-A0A0C2YUP0-F1
#
_entry.id   AF-A0A0C2YUP0-F1
#
_cell.length_a   1.000
_cell.length_b   1.000
_cell.length_c   1.000
_cell.angle_alpha   90.00
_cell.angle_beta   90.00
_cell.angle_gamma   90.00
#
_symmetry.space_group_name_H-M   'P 1'
#
loop_
_entity.id
_entity.type
_entity.pdbx_description
1 polymer ?
#
loop_
_entity_poly.entity_id
_entity_poly.type
_entity_poly.pdbx_seq_one_letter_code
_entity_poly.pdbx_strand_id
1 'polypeptide(L)'
;EKWISFLKLSQMWQFQQIHTIVLENLPNQSVEKSPTEKVALAFQYDIKHWLLPGLNQLAQRSEPINVADVQLLGLEVALKTAAVRESL
;
A
#
# COMPACT_ATOMS: atom_id res chain seq x y z
N GLU A 1 6.73 11.05 5.47
CA GLU A 1 7.26 11.61 4.19
C GLU A 1 8.66 11.12 3.79
N LYS A 2 9.66 11.14 4.67
CA LYS A 2 11.08 10.86 4.34
C LYS A 2 11.32 9.54 3.58
N TRP A 3 10.64 8.46 3.99
CA TRP A 3 10.83 7.14 3.40
C TRP A 3 10.37 7.00 1.94
N ILE A 4 9.29 7.69 1.56
CA ILE A 4 8.82 7.70 0.16
C ILE A 4 9.85 8.40 -0.72
N SER A 5 10.48 9.47 -0.22
CA SER A 5 11.56 10.15 -0.93
C SER A 5 12.79 9.25 -1.07
N PHE A 6 13.18 8.51 -0.02
CA PHE A 6 14.27 7.53 -0.10
C PHE A 6 13.98 6.42 -1.11
N LEU A 7 12.75 5.92 -1.17
CA LEU A 7 12.29 4.93 -2.15
C LEU A 7 12.40 5.44 -3.59
N LYS A 8 11.87 6.64 -3.84
CA LYS A 8 11.94 7.26 -5.17
C LYS A 8 13.39 7.48 -5.62
N LEU A 9 14.26 7.93 -4.71
CA LEU A 9 15.67 8.17 -5.02
C LEU A 9 16.42 6.85 -5.25
N SER A 10 16.21 5.82 -4.43
CA SER A 10 16.90 4.53 -4.63
C SER A 10 16.46 3.84 -5.93
N GLN A 11 15.20 3.96 -6.32
CA GLN A 11 14.70 3.48 -7.61
C GLN A 11 15.29 4.30 -8.78
N MET A 12 15.29 5.63 -8.68
CA MET A 12 15.76 6.52 -9.75
C MET A 12 17.26 6.36 -10.03
N TRP A 13 18.07 6.07 -9.01
CA TRP A 13 19.52 5.91 -9.14
C TRP A 13 19.96 4.44 -9.31
N GLN A 14 19.01 3.53 -9.49
CA GLN A 14 19.23 2.08 -9.63
C GLN A 14 20.06 1.45 -8.49
N PHE A 15 19.96 2.00 -7.27
CA PHE A 15 20.61 1.43 -6.09
C PHE A 15 19.81 0.24 -5.57
N GLN A 16 19.84 -0.87 -6.32
CA GLN A 16 18.99 -2.04 -6.05
C GLN A 16 19.15 -2.58 -4.63
N GLN A 17 20.38 -2.64 -4.10
CA GLN A 17 20.61 -3.12 -2.73
C GLN A 17 19.96 -2.22 -1.68
N ILE A 18 20.09 -0.90 -1.83
CA ILE A 18 19.48 0.08 -0.91
C ILE A 18 17.95 0.05 -1.06
N HIS A 19 17.46 -0.05 -2.30
CA HIS A 19 16.04 -0.16 -2.58
C HIS A 19 15.42 -1.38 -1.89
N THR A 20 16.03 -2.55 -2.00
CA THR A 20 15.58 -3.78 -1.33
C THR A 20 15.59 -3.65 0.18
N ILE A 21 16.68 -3.15 0.78
CA ILE A 21 16.78 -2.97 2.23
C ILE A 21 15.72 -2.00 2.75
N VAL A 22 15.51 -0.89 2.05
CA VAL A 22 14.48 0.10 2.41
C VAL A 22 13.12 -0.54 2.34
N LEU A 23 12.80 -1.29 1.28
CA LEU A 23 11.53 -1.96 1.14
C LEU A 23 11.28 -2.96 2.27
N GLU A 24 12.20 -3.87 2.52
CA GLU A 24 12.08 -4.92 3.55
C GLU A 24 11.89 -4.36 4.96
N ASN A 25 12.54 -3.23 5.27
CA ASN A 25 12.53 -2.65 6.61
C ASN A 25 11.52 -1.52 6.79
N LEU A 26 10.78 -1.14 5.74
CA LEU A 26 9.86 -0.02 5.82
C LEU A 26 8.65 -0.40 6.68
N PRO A 27 8.40 0.25 7.83
CA PRO A 27 7.22 -0.06 8.63
C PRO A 27 5.99 0.57 7.99
N ASN A 28 4.91 -0.19 7.83
CA ASN A 28 3.63 0.32 7.30
C ASN A 28 3.14 1.55 8.10
N GLN A 29 3.37 1.55 9.41
CA GLN A 29 2.96 2.61 10.33
C GLN A 29 3.74 3.93 10.13
N SER A 30 4.96 3.87 9.58
CA SER A 30 5.83 5.03 9.41
C SER A 30 5.48 5.91 8.21
N VAL A 31 4.48 5.51 7.42
CA VAL A 31 3.99 6.28 6.28
C VAL A 31 2.61 6.83 6.58
N GLU A 32 2.53 8.16 6.72
CA GLU A 32 1.29 8.91 6.90
C GLU A 32 0.54 9.01 5.58
N LYS A 33 -0.15 7.92 5.24
CA LYS A 33 -0.96 7.76 4.04
C LYS A 33 -2.25 7.03 4.40
N SER A 34 -3.30 7.28 3.62
CA SER A 34 -4.55 6.54 3.77
C SER A 34 -4.31 5.02 3.57
N PRO A 35 -5.15 4.14 4.14
CA PRO A 35 -5.04 2.70 3.93
C PRO A 35 -5.00 2.33 2.44
N THR A 36 -5.83 2.98 1.63
CA THR A 36 -5.86 2.83 0.17
C THR A 36 -4.52 3.19 -0.47
N GLU A 37 -3.94 4.35 -0.16
CA GLU A 37 -2.65 4.76 -0.69
C GLU A 37 -1.52 3.80 -0.26
N LYS A 38 -1.58 3.27 0.97
CA LYS A 38 -0.59 2.30 1.46
C LYS A 38 -0.65 0.98 0.69
N VAL A 39 -1.86 0.48 0.43
CA VAL A 39 -2.04 -0.72 -0.40
C VAL A 39 -1.59 -0.45 -1.84
N ALA A 40 -1.91 0.71 -2.41
CA ALA A 40 -1.45 1.09 -3.74
C ALA A 40 0.09 1.14 -3.82
N LEU A 41 0.75 1.75 -2.83
CA LEU A 41 2.21 1.76 -2.71
C LEU A 41 2.77 0.34 -2.57
N ALA A 42 2.12 -0.50 -1.77
CA ALA A 42 2.55 -1.89 -1.59
C ALA A 42 2.50 -2.67 -2.91
N PHE A 43 1.46 -2.50 -3.74
CA PHE A 43 1.41 -3.08 -5.08
C PHE A 43 2.44 -2.47 -6.02
N GLN A 44 2.61 -1.15 -6.01
CA GLN A 44 3.52 -0.44 -6.91
C GLN A 44 4.98 -0.85 -6.72
N TYR A 45 5.39 -1.09 -5.47
CA TYR A 45 6.78 -1.39 -5.12
C TYR A 45 7.00 -2.84 -4.65
N ASP A 46 6.02 -3.74 -4.84
CA ASP A 46 6.04 -5.15 -4.39
C ASP A 46 6.38 -5.33 -2.88
N ILE A 47 5.80 -4.48 -2.02
CA ILE A 47 6.03 -4.47 -0.57
C ILE A 47 5.13 -5.51 0.10
N LYS A 48 5.53 -6.78 0.05
CA LYS A 48 4.67 -7.92 0.45
C LYS A 48 4.16 -7.85 1.90
N HIS A 49 4.99 -7.45 2.85
CA HIS A 49 4.60 -7.32 4.27
C HIS A 49 3.62 -6.17 4.53
N TRP A 50 3.40 -5.26 3.57
CA TRP A 50 2.40 -4.21 3.70
C TRP A 50 1.02 -4.61 3.20
N LEU A 51 0.93 -5.56 2.28
CA LEU A 51 -0.32 -5.90 1.60
C LEU A 51 -1.37 -6.38 2.60
N LEU A 52 -1.05 -7.39 3.42
CA LEU A 52 -2.02 -7.95 4.36
C LEU A 52 -2.47 -6.93 5.43
N PRO A 53 -1.57 -6.22 6.14
CA PRO A 53 -1.98 -5.18 7.09
C PRO A 53 -2.75 -4.04 6.42
N GLY A 54 -2.33 -3.60 5.23
CA GLY A 54 -2.98 -2.51 4.50
C GLY A 54 -4.39 -2.87 4.03
N LEU A 55 -4.56 -4.06 3.46
CA LEU A 55 -5.87 -4.58 3.04
C LEU A 55 -6.80 -4.78 4.25
N ASN A 56 -6.27 -5.27 5.38
CA ASN A 56 -7.05 -5.42 6.60
C ASN A 56 -7.51 -4.07 7.16
N GLN A 57 -6.62 -3.06 7.18
CA GLN A 57 -6.99 -1.70 7.57
C GLN A 57 -8.04 -1.10 6.61
N LEU A 58 -7.91 -1.36 5.31
CA LEU A 58 -8.88 -0.88 4.32
C LEU A 58 -10.25 -1.57 4.49
N ALA A 59 -10.27 -2.88 4.72
CA ALA A 59 -11.51 -3.64 4.93
C ALA A 59 -12.24 -3.20 6.21
N GLN A 60 -11.52 -2.85 7.28
CA GLN A 60 -12.10 -2.46 8.57
C GLN A 60 -12.44 -0.97 8.71
N ARG A 61 -12.09 -0.10 7.75
CA ARG A 61 -12.33 1.35 7.89
C ARG A 61 -13.83 1.68 7.95
N SER A 62 -14.20 2.82 8.49
CA SER A 62 -15.62 3.21 8.57
C SER A 62 -16.24 3.48 7.20
N GLU A 63 -15.52 4.16 6.31
CA GLU A 63 -16.04 4.52 4.99
C GLU A 63 -16.10 3.31 4.03
N PRO A 64 -17.14 3.22 3.18
CA PRO A 64 -17.23 2.18 2.17
C PRO A 64 -16.12 2.30 1.13
N ILE A 65 -15.87 1.21 0.39
CA ILE A 65 -15.03 1.26 -0.81
C ILE A 65 -15.69 2.23 -1.81
N ASN A 66 -14.93 3.20 -2.30
CA ASN A 66 -15.43 4.28 -3.14
C ASN A 66 -14.67 4.35 -4.49
N VAL A 67 -15.08 5.29 -5.34
CA VAL A 67 -14.50 5.47 -6.68
C VAL A 67 -13.01 5.82 -6.63
N ALA A 68 -12.56 6.60 -5.64
CA ALA A 68 -11.14 6.92 -5.49
C ALA A 68 -10.31 5.68 -5.13
N ASP A 69 -10.88 4.74 -4.36
CA ASP A 69 -10.22 3.46 -4.07
C ASP A 69 -10.06 2.62 -5.33
N VAL A 70 -11.09 2.57 -6.18
CA VAL A 70 -11.03 1.88 -7.48
C VAL A 70 -9.99 2.51 -8.41
N GLN A 71 -9.88 3.83 -8.42
CA GLN A 71 -8.89 4.55 -9.23
C GLN A 71 -7.45 4.26 -8.80
N LEU A 72 -7.20 4.08 -7.50
CA LEU A 72 -5.86 3.83 -6.97
C LEU A 72 -5.47 2.35 -6.99
N LEU A 73 -6.42 1.44 -6.71
CA LEU A 73 -6.16 0.01 -6.53
C LEU A 73 -6.52 -0.83 -7.75
N GLY A 74 -7.34 -0.28 -8.64
CA GLY A 74 -7.98 -1.03 -9.71
C GLY A 74 -9.25 -1.76 -9.23
N LEU A 75 -10.09 -2.11 -10.20
CA LEU A 75 -11.41 -2.71 -9.95
C LEU A 75 -11.32 -4.05 -9.20
N GLU A 76 -10.40 -4.93 -9.60
CA GLU A 76 -10.30 -6.27 -9.03
C GLU A 76 -9.97 -6.23 -7.54
N VAL A 77 -8.97 -5.44 -7.14
CA VAL A 77 -8.55 -5.30 -5.74
C VAL A 77 -9.66 -4.65 -4.91
N ALA A 78 -10.31 -3.62 -5.45
CA ALA A 78 -11.42 -2.95 -4.78
C ALA A 78 -12.59 -3.92 -4.52
N LEU A 79 -12.98 -4.71 -5.51
CA LEU A 79 -14.05 -5.71 -5.38
C LEU A 79 -13.70 -6.83 -4.39
N LYS A 80 -12.48 -7.36 -4.45
CA LYS A 80 -12.02 -8.36 -3.47
C LYS A 80 -12.03 -7.82 -2.05
N THR A 81 -11.62 -6.56 -1.87
CA THR A 81 -11.62 -5.92 -0.55
C THR A 81 -13.04 -5.69 -0.04
N ALA A 82 -13.97 -5.28 -0.91
CA ALA A 82 -15.39 -5.19 -0.58
C ALA A 82 -15.97 -6.55 -0.17
N ALA A 83 -15.68 -7.62 -0.90
CA ALA A 83 -16.13 -8.97 -0.56
C ALA A 83 -15.59 -9.44 0.81
N VAL A 84 -14.33 -9.15 1.12
CA VAL A 84 -13.77 -9.42 2.47
C VAL A 84 -14.51 -8.62 3.53
N ARG A 85 -14.73 -7.32 3.32
CA ARG A 85 -15.47 -6.46 4.25
C ARG A 85 -16.88 -6.96 4.54
N GLU A 86 -17.60 -7.46 3.54
CA GLU A 86 -18.95 -8.01 3.71
C GLU A 86 -18.98 -9.31 4.53
N SER A 87 -17.83 -9.98 4.66
CA SER A 87 -17.67 -11.20 5.47
C SER A 87 -17.19 -10.96 6.90
N LEU A 88 -16.84 -9.71 7.25
CA LEU A 88 -16.43 -9.30 8.60
C LEU A 88 -17.66 -8.99 9.48
#